data_AF-A0AAD9DCZ8-F1
#
_entry.id   AF-A0AAD9DCZ8-F1
#
_cell.length_a   1.000
_cell.length_b   1.000
_cell.length_c   1.000
_cell.angle_alpha   90.00
_cell.angle_beta   90.00
_cell.angle_gamma   90.00
#
_symmetry.space_group_name_H-M   'P 1'
#
loop_
_entity.id
_entity.type
_entity.pdbx_description
1 polymer ?
#
loop_
_entity_poly.entity_id
_entity_poly.type
_entity_poly.pdbx_seq_one_letter_code
_entity_poly.pdbx_strand_id
1 'polypeptide(L)'
;MPPKRPPSIAIATAATKRRRGTAIKPIVSMAVSTSVGTSYQDDDGEDSNPLRKEFLQLLSAPQYKGRGVANSALKAHFGDKYTQLVPIINELTRASRLTMSKANGENEVYFSLLSAVEASKMQGLDAHSKLVYQVIESAGNKGIWTVDIRVQTNIPQATLTKIFKQLETRKLIKPIKAVTAKTKKLYMLYDLVPAKEITGGPWYTEGEFDHEFIAELRNFIIMCVRRMNRGKGVSIQQISDKMVQANVSRVQLSLEEVRQLVQTLLHDYVIEERGVTDDGMALFVPAKKITTMCEFGWWDVCVRTFILGGLDLRMMWC
;
A
#
# COMPACT_ATOMS: atom_id res chain seq x y z
N MET A 1 61.63 -16.15 -8.52
CA MET A 1 61.28 -16.28 -7.08
C MET A 1 59.87 -15.77 -6.88
N PRO A 2 58.91 -16.56 -6.38
CA PRO A 2 57.56 -16.07 -6.15
C PRO A 2 57.48 -15.27 -4.85
N PRO A 3 56.58 -14.27 -4.73
CA PRO A 3 56.45 -13.46 -3.53
C PRO A 3 55.86 -14.25 -2.36
N LYS A 4 56.45 -14.07 -1.16
CA LYS A 4 56.05 -14.73 0.09
C LYS A 4 54.66 -14.29 0.54
N ARG A 5 53.79 -15.26 0.86
CA ARG A 5 52.44 -15.07 1.40
C ARG A 5 52.52 -14.56 2.86
N PRO A 6 51.73 -13.56 3.28
CA PRO A 6 51.69 -13.12 4.68
C PRO A 6 50.95 -14.13 5.58
N PRO A 7 51.23 -14.15 6.90
CA PRO A 7 50.68 -15.14 7.81
C PRO A 7 49.18 -14.93 8.08
N SER A 8 48.44 -16.04 8.13
CA SER A 8 47.02 -16.10 8.45
C SER A 8 46.76 -15.85 9.93
N ILE A 9 46.01 -14.80 10.26
CA ILE A 9 45.42 -14.61 11.59
C ILE A 9 44.02 -15.24 11.55
N ALA A 10 43.84 -16.37 12.24
CA ALA A 10 42.53 -16.98 12.43
C ALA A 10 42.08 -16.83 13.89
N ILE A 11 40.94 -16.17 13.99
CA ILE A 11 40.10 -15.75 15.12
C ILE A 11 39.85 -16.87 16.14
N ALA A 12 40.10 -16.59 17.42
CA ALA A 12 39.68 -17.42 18.54
C ALA A 12 38.16 -17.31 18.75
N THR A 13 37.46 -18.46 18.72
CA THR A 13 36.03 -18.57 19.01
C THR A 13 35.78 -18.43 20.51
N ALA A 14 35.10 -17.36 20.94
CA ALA A 14 34.64 -17.19 22.30
C ALA A 14 33.37 -18.04 22.56
N ALA A 15 33.52 -19.08 23.37
CA ALA A 15 32.41 -19.91 23.85
C ALA A 15 31.52 -19.14 24.83
N THR A 16 30.24 -18.95 24.46
CA THR A 16 29.23 -18.32 25.32
C THR A 16 28.75 -19.30 26.39
N LYS A 17 29.05 -19.01 27.65
CA LYS A 17 28.62 -19.79 28.83
C LYS A 17 27.12 -19.55 29.10
N ARG A 18 26.29 -20.54 28.78
CA ARG A 18 24.88 -20.65 29.17
C ARG A 18 24.74 -20.52 30.70
N ARG A 19 24.04 -19.49 31.19
CA ARG A 19 23.51 -19.43 32.57
C ARG A 19 22.10 -20.03 32.58
N ARG A 20 21.90 -21.03 33.45
CA ARG A 20 20.64 -21.72 33.72
C ARG A 20 19.67 -20.77 34.45
N GLY A 21 18.41 -20.81 34.04
CA GLY A 21 17.32 -20.03 34.61
C GLY A 21 16.98 -20.44 36.04
N THR A 22 16.57 -19.45 36.83
CA THR A 22 16.05 -19.61 38.19
C THR A 22 14.52 -19.54 38.10
N ALA A 23 13.85 -20.58 38.58
CA ALA A 23 12.41 -20.74 38.60
C ALA A 23 11.77 -19.78 39.62
N ILE A 24 10.69 -19.11 39.23
CA ILE A 24 9.79 -18.36 40.13
C ILE A 24 8.45 -19.11 40.14
N LYS A 25 7.96 -19.39 41.35
CA LYS A 25 6.78 -20.20 41.66
C LYS A 25 5.46 -19.49 41.30
N PRO A 26 4.36 -20.23 41.05
CA PRO A 26 3.07 -19.66 40.72
C PRO A 26 2.32 -19.22 41.99
N ILE A 27 1.64 -18.08 41.92
CA ILE A 27 0.64 -17.66 42.92
C ILE A 27 -0.72 -17.66 42.22
N VAL A 28 -1.63 -18.46 42.77
CA VAL A 28 -3.03 -18.61 42.38
C VAL A 28 -3.87 -17.50 43.04
N SER A 29 -5.04 -17.22 42.43
CA SER A 29 -6.24 -16.49 42.92
C SER A 29 -6.48 -15.18 42.16
N MET A 30 -7.67 -14.78 41.72
CA MET A 30 -9.03 -15.33 41.71
C MET A 30 -9.72 -14.86 40.42
N ALA A 31 -10.67 -15.66 39.90
CA ALA A 31 -11.65 -15.20 38.92
C ALA A 31 -12.77 -14.41 39.63
N VAL A 32 -13.00 -13.18 39.19
CA VAL A 32 -14.27 -12.46 39.40
C VAL A 32 -14.66 -11.83 38.07
N SER A 33 -15.73 -12.35 37.50
CA SER A 33 -16.47 -11.76 36.39
C SER A 33 -17.08 -10.44 36.86
N THR A 34 -16.71 -9.32 36.23
CA THR A 34 -17.59 -8.15 36.19
C THR A 34 -17.36 -7.41 34.89
N SER A 35 -18.41 -7.37 34.08
CA SER A 35 -18.59 -6.42 32.99
C SER A 35 -18.47 -5.00 33.53
N VAL A 36 -17.43 -4.28 33.13
CA VAL A 36 -17.34 -2.84 33.37
C VAL A 36 -17.14 -2.19 32.02
N GLY A 37 -18.21 -1.60 31.52
CA GLY A 37 -18.13 -0.56 30.52
C GLY A 37 -17.33 0.58 31.12
N THR A 38 -16.13 0.82 30.59
CA THR A 38 -15.37 2.02 30.92
C THR A 38 -16.00 3.15 30.12
N SER A 39 -17.08 3.70 30.66
CA SER A 39 -17.41 5.11 30.50
C SER A 39 -16.14 5.88 30.87
N TYR A 40 -15.49 6.49 29.87
CA TYR A 40 -14.47 7.47 30.14
C TYR A 40 -15.14 8.61 30.89
N GLN A 41 -14.83 8.67 32.19
CA GLN A 41 -15.14 9.79 33.05
C GLN A 41 -14.50 11.02 32.43
N ASP A 42 -15.35 11.97 32.04
CA ASP A 42 -14.99 13.37 31.90
C ASP A 42 -14.35 13.80 33.22
N ASP A 43 -13.04 13.96 33.22
CA ASP A 43 -12.30 14.61 34.30
C ASP A 43 -12.54 16.12 34.13
N ASP A 44 -13.72 16.55 34.58
CA ASP A 44 -14.18 17.94 34.66
C ASP A 44 -13.31 18.71 35.66
N GLY A 45 -12.20 19.23 35.16
CA GLY A 45 -11.31 20.16 35.86
C GLY A 45 -10.93 21.39 35.02
N GLU A 46 -11.72 21.77 34.02
CA GLU A 46 -11.38 22.81 33.04
C GLU A 46 -12.33 24.03 33.11
N ASP A 47 -12.49 24.61 34.30
CA ASP A 47 -13.03 25.96 34.47
C ASP A 47 -11.91 26.94 34.83
N SER A 48 -11.77 28.01 34.04
CA SER A 48 -11.32 29.32 34.57
C SER A 48 -11.24 30.49 33.57
N ASN A 49 -11.64 30.36 32.29
CA ASN A 49 -11.79 31.57 31.45
C ASN A 49 -12.94 31.46 30.42
N PRO A 50 -13.99 32.30 30.50
CA PRO A 50 -15.06 32.31 29.49
C PRO A 50 -14.52 32.62 28.09
N LEU A 51 -13.46 33.43 28.01
CA LEU A 51 -12.74 33.74 26.77
C LEU A 51 -12.11 32.50 26.12
N ARG A 52 -11.62 31.53 26.91
CA ARG A 52 -11.07 30.27 26.39
C ARG A 52 -12.17 29.44 25.73
N LYS A 53 -13.33 29.32 26.38
CA LYS A 53 -14.49 28.58 25.84
C LYS A 53 -15.00 29.23 24.56
N GLU A 54 -15.16 30.56 24.56
CA GLU A 54 -15.57 31.34 23.37
C GLU A 54 -14.58 31.19 22.20
N PHE A 55 -13.28 31.24 22.49
CA PHE A 55 -12.23 31.05 21.49
C PHE A 55 -12.21 29.63 20.90
N LEU A 56 -12.33 28.60 21.74
CA LEU A 56 -12.44 27.21 21.28
C LEU A 56 -13.72 27.00 20.46
N GLN A 57 -14.83 27.64 20.85
CA GLN A 57 -16.09 27.57 20.12
C GLN A 57 -15.99 28.20 18.73
N LEU A 58 -15.37 29.38 18.60
CA LEU A 58 -15.12 30.00 17.30
C LEU A 58 -14.25 29.12 16.40
N LEU A 59 -13.19 28.54 16.96
CA LEU A 59 -12.31 27.65 16.21
C LEU A 59 -12.96 26.30 15.84
N SER A 60 -13.95 25.85 16.61
CA SER A 60 -14.73 24.64 16.31
C SER A 60 -15.71 24.82 15.16
N ALA A 61 -16.02 26.08 14.78
CA ALA A 61 -16.97 26.36 13.72
C ALA A 61 -16.51 25.74 12.39
N PRO A 62 -17.42 25.08 11.64
CA PRO A 62 -17.08 24.33 10.43
C PRO A 62 -16.44 25.20 9.33
N GLN A 63 -16.66 26.51 9.37
CA GLN A 63 -16.07 27.49 8.45
C GLN A 63 -14.54 27.65 8.57
N TYR A 64 -13.92 27.23 9.68
CA TYR A 64 -12.48 27.35 9.91
C TYR A 64 -11.74 26.01 9.95
N LYS A 65 -12.45 24.90 9.69
CA LYS A 65 -11.88 23.54 9.66
C LYS A 65 -10.99 23.38 8.42
N GLY A 66 -9.70 23.71 8.57
CA GLY A 66 -8.68 23.57 7.54
C GLY A 66 -7.82 24.82 7.35
N ARG A 67 -8.44 25.99 7.10
CA ARG A 67 -7.69 27.26 6.88
C ARG A 67 -7.33 27.97 8.19
N GLY A 68 -8.01 27.65 9.30
CA GLY A 68 -7.85 28.36 10.56
C GLY A 68 -8.40 29.79 10.51
N VAL A 69 -8.35 30.48 11.65
CA VAL A 69 -8.80 31.88 11.78
C VAL A 69 -7.60 32.81 11.63
N ALA A 70 -7.70 33.82 10.77
CA ALA A 70 -6.67 34.83 10.61
C ALA A 70 -6.51 35.68 11.88
N ASN A 71 -5.28 36.08 12.19
CA ASN A 71 -4.99 36.95 13.34
C ASN A 71 -5.74 38.30 13.28
N SER A 72 -5.94 38.84 12.08
CA SER A 72 -6.75 40.04 11.84
C SER A 72 -8.21 39.83 12.21
N ALA A 73 -8.80 38.69 11.83
CA ALA A 73 -10.16 38.31 12.18
C ALA A 73 -10.34 38.09 13.70
N LEU A 74 -9.34 37.50 14.37
CA LEU A 74 -9.36 37.37 15.84
C LEU A 74 -9.32 38.73 16.54
N LYS A 75 -8.50 39.67 16.05
CA LYS A 75 -8.45 41.03 16.60
C LYS A 75 -9.78 41.78 16.39
N ALA A 76 -10.43 41.60 15.25
CA ALA A 76 -11.74 42.20 14.97
C ALA A 76 -12.85 41.62 15.87
N HIS A 77 -12.85 40.31 16.11
CA HIS A 77 -13.86 39.65 16.93
C HIS A 77 -13.70 39.91 18.44
N PHE A 78 -12.46 39.93 18.93
CA PHE A 78 -12.18 40.08 20.37
C PHE A 78 -11.83 41.50 20.80
N GLY A 79 -11.48 42.41 19.87
CA GLY A 79 -11.19 43.81 20.16
C GLY A 79 -10.23 43.98 21.35
N ASP A 80 -10.68 44.69 22.38
CA ASP A 80 -9.91 44.95 23.61
C ASP A 80 -9.58 43.69 24.43
N LYS A 81 -10.42 42.65 24.32
CA LYS A 81 -10.24 41.36 25.01
C LYS A 81 -9.12 40.53 24.39
N TYR A 82 -8.61 40.90 23.21
CA TYR A 82 -7.50 40.20 22.56
C TYR A 82 -6.23 40.17 23.43
N THR A 83 -6.00 41.22 24.23
CA THR A 83 -4.87 41.28 25.17
C THR A 83 -4.88 40.13 26.19
N GLN A 84 -6.06 39.72 26.64
CA GLN A 84 -6.27 38.60 27.56
C GLN A 84 -6.26 37.24 26.84
N LEU A 85 -6.43 37.24 25.53
CA LEU A 85 -6.40 36.02 24.70
C LEU A 85 -4.97 35.55 24.40
N VAL A 86 -3.98 36.45 24.33
CA VAL A 86 -2.58 36.10 24.04
C VAL A 86 -1.99 35.06 25.02
N PRO A 87 -2.17 35.18 26.35
CA PRO A 87 -1.75 34.14 27.30
C PRO A 87 -2.40 32.78 27.02
N ILE A 88 -3.70 32.78 26.69
CA ILE A 88 -4.47 31.56 26.39
C ILE A 88 -3.96 30.92 25.10
N ILE A 89 -3.68 31.71 24.06
CA ILE A 89 -3.10 31.23 22.79
C ILE A 89 -1.73 30.58 23.05
N ASN A 90 -0.89 31.20 23.88
CA ASN A 90 0.42 30.67 24.23
C ASN A 90 0.30 29.35 25.00
N GLU A 91 -0.66 29.24 25.92
CA GLU A 91 -0.95 28.00 26.65
C GLU A 91 -1.41 26.88 25.71
N LEU A 92 -2.40 27.16 24.84
CA LEU A 92 -2.93 26.20 23.86
C LEU A 92 -1.87 25.77 22.83
N THR A 93 -0.95 26.68 22.48
CA THR A 93 0.20 26.37 21.63
C THR A 93 1.18 25.44 22.33
N ARG A 94 1.47 25.67 23.63
CA ARG A 94 2.33 24.77 24.43
C ARG A 94 1.70 23.39 24.59
N ALA A 95 0.38 23.32 24.70
CA ALA A 95 -0.38 22.07 24.74
C ALA A 95 -0.47 21.36 23.37
N SER A 96 0.12 21.88 22.29
CA SER A 96 -0.03 21.37 20.91
C SER A 96 -1.49 21.26 20.42
N ARG A 97 -2.44 21.93 21.09
CA ARG A 97 -3.86 21.97 20.72
C ARG A 97 -4.14 22.95 19.59
N LEU A 98 -3.18 23.82 19.30
CA LEU A 98 -3.32 24.91 18.37
C LEU A 98 -2.05 25.01 17.52
N THR A 99 -2.23 25.05 16.19
CA THR A 99 -1.13 25.23 15.23
C THR A 99 -1.24 26.59 14.56
N MET A 100 -0.12 27.30 14.55
CA MET A 100 0.07 28.56 13.84
C MET A 100 0.68 28.28 12.48
N SER A 101 -0.04 28.57 11.41
CA SER A 101 0.46 28.52 10.04
C SER A 101 0.48 29.92 9.43
N LYS A 102 1.43 30.18 8.53
CA LYS A 102 1.42 31.39 7.69
C LYS A 102 1.00 30.96 6.30
N ALA A 103 0.07 31.69 5.68
CA ALA A 103 -0.25 31.45 4.28
C ALA A 103 0.88 32.03 3.42
N ASN A 104 1.29 31.28 2.38
CA ASN A 104 2.37 31.72 1.49
C ASN A 104 2.00 33.04 0.80
N GLY A 105 2.68 34.13 1.17
CA GLY A 105 2.51 35.46 0.56
C GLY A 105 1.76 36.49 1.42
N GLU A 106 1.08 36.08 2.49
CA GLU A 106 0.40 36.98 3.43
C GLU A 106 1.18 37.01 4.76
N ASN A 107 1.40 38.20 5.34
CA ASN A 107 2.01 38.33 6.67
C ASN A 107 1.02 37.97 7.81
N GLU A 108 -0.09 37.34 7.47
CA GLU A 108 -1.13 36.93 8.41
C GLU A 108 -0.87 35.52 8.92
N VAL A 109 -0.94 35.39 10.26
CA VAL A 109 -0.87 34.11 10.95
C VAL A 109 -2.27 33.56 11.08
N TYR A 110 -2.45 32.31 10.67
CA TYR A 110 -3.67 31.56 10.78
C TYR A 110 -3.57 30.61 11.98
N PHE A 111 -4.59 30.63 12.82
CA PHE A 111 -4.71 29.80 14.00
C PHE A 111 -5.69 28.67 13.70
N SER A 112 -5.18 27.44 13.69
CA SER A 112 -5.99 26.23 13.47
C SER A 112 -6.03 25.41 14.75
N LEU A 113 -7.22 24.92 15.09
CA LEU A 113 -7.41 24.04 16.24
C LEU A 113 -7.20 22.60 15.78
N LEU A 114 -6.29 21.91 16.46
CA LEU A 114 -6.07 20.49 16.24
C LEU A 114 -7.05 19.69 17.07
N SER A 115 -7.55 18.60 16.52
CA SER A 115 -8.34 17.64 17.30
C SER A 115 -7.52 17.12 18.48
N ALA A 116 -8.18 16.70 19.56
CA ALA A 116 -7.49 16.13 20.73
C ALA A 116 -6.56 14.95 20.36
N VAL A 117 -6.95 14.18 19.33
CA VAL A 117 -6.17 13.06 18.79
C VAL A 117 -4.90 13.56 18.09
N GLU A 118 -5.01 14.55 17.20
CA GLU A 118 -3.85 15.13 16.51
C GLU A 118 -2.93 15.88 17.47
N ALA A 119 -3.50 16.62 18.44
CA ALA A 119 -2.75 17.30 19.48
C ALA A 119 -1.91 16.33 20.32
N SER A 120 -2.48 15.17 20.67
CA SER A 120 -1.75 14.11 21.38
C SER A 120 -0.61 13.52 20.55
N LYS A 121 -0.82 13.34 19.23
CA LYS A 121 0.23 12.90 18.30
C LYS A 121 1.38 13.92 18.20
N MET A 122 1.05 15.20 18.29
CA MET A 122 2.00 16.32 18.18
C MET A 122 2.60 16.76 19.52
N GLN A 123 2.19 16.16 20.64
CA GLN A 123 2.68 16.52 21.97
C GLN A 123 4.11 16.01 22.20
N GLY A 124 5.01 16.91 22.59
CA GLY A 124 6.41 16.59 22.85
C GLY A 124 7.24 16.24 21.60
N LEU A 125 6.78 16.63 20.41
CA LEU A 125 7.61 16.66 19.19
C LEU A 125 8.36 17.98 19.10
N ASP A 126 9.61 17.90 18.64
CA ASP A 126 10.41 19.09 18.31
C ASP A 126 9.81 19.85 17.11
N ALA A 127 10.10 21.14 16.98
CA ALA A 127 9.60 21.98 15.90
C ALA A 127 9.95 21.41 14.51
N HIS A 128 11.17 20.90 14.35
CA HIS A 128 11.59 20.23 13.11
C HIS A 128 10.83 18.91 12.87
N SER A 129 10.58 18.13 13.92
CA SER A 129 9.80 16.90 13.81
C SER A 129 8.34 17.15 13.41
N LYS A 130 7.74 18.23 13.94
CA LYS A 130 6.39 18.68 13.56
C LYS A 130 6.32 19.07 12.08
N LEU A 131 7.33 19.80 11.59
CA LEU A 131 7.40 20.19 10.18
C LEU A 131 7.52 18.97 9.25
N VAL A 132 8.39 18.01 9.59
CA VAL A 132 8.54 16.76 8.82
C VAL A 132 7.24 15.97 8.80
N TYR A 133 6.53 15.89 9.94
CA TYR A 133 5.24 15.21 10.02
C TYR A 133 4.20 15.85 9.09
N GLN A 134 4.10 17.19 9.09
CA GLN A 134 3.17 17.93 8.23
C GLN A 134 3.45 17.71 6.73
N VAL A 135 4.73 17.62 6.35
CA VAL A 135 5.14 17.31 4.96
C VAL A 135 4.77 15.87 4.56
N ILE A 136 4.85 14.92 5.49
CA ILE A 136 4.42 13.53 5.23
C ILE A 136 2.90 13.44 5.17
N GLU A 137 2.21 14.21 5.99
CA GLU A 137 0.74 14.28 6.00
C GLU A 137 0.18 14.82 4.68
N SER A 138 0.80 15.87 4.12
CA SER A 138 0.38 16.41 2.82
C SER A 138 0.57 15.45 1.66
N ALA A 139 1.47 14.46 1.78
CA ALA A 139 1.72 13.46 0.73
C ALA A 139 0.69 12.31 0.71
N GLY A 140 -0.03 12.08 1.81
CA GLY A 140 -1.11 11.10 1.90
C GLY A 140 -0.70 9.67 1.47
N ASN A 141 -1.54 9.04 0.65
CA ASN A 141 -1.42 7.61 0.28
C ASN A 141 -0.28 7.29 -0.67
N LYS A 142 0.29 8.28 -1.37
CA LYS A 142 1.44 8.09 -2.27
C LYS A 142 2.76 8.02 -1.48
N GLY A 143 2.77 8.59 -0.27
CA GLY A 143 3.97 8.78 0.52
C GLY A 143 4.93 9.80 -0.12
N ILE A 144 6.02 10.08 0.59
CA ILE A 144 7.04 11.03 0.14
C ILE A 144 8.44 10.43 0.28
N TRP A 145 9.31 10.75 -0.68
CA TRP A 145 10.69 10.29 -0.69
C TRP A 145 11.55 11.10 0.30
N THR A 146 12.51 10.43 0.96
CA THR A 146 13.43 11.08 1.90
C THR A 146 14.19 12.27 1.34
N VAL A 147 14.53 12.23 0.04
CA VAL A 147 15.25 13.34 -0.61
C VAL A 147 14.33 14.55 -0.76
N ASP A 148 13.06 14.33 -1.11
CA ASP A 148 12.08 15.39 -1.28
C ASP A 148 11.72 16.03 0.06
N ILE A 149 11.59 15.24 1.14
CA ILE A 149 11.42 15.76 2.51
C ILE A 149 12.59 16.70 2.87
N ARG A 150 13.82 16.31 2.54
CA ARG A 150 15.00 17.13 2.82
C ARG A 150 14.96 18.47 2.08
N VAL A 151 14.58 18.45 0.80
CA VAL A 151 14.49 19.67 -0.02
C VAL A 151 13.37 20.58 0.49
N GLN A 152 12.22 20.03 0.87
CA GLN A 152 11.09 20.82 1.37
C GLN A 152 11.33 21.41 2.77
N THR A 153 11.97 20.64 3.66
CA THR A 153 12.19 21.07 5.05
C THR A 153 13.50 21.83 5.26
N ASN A 154 14.44 21.74 4.31
CA ASN A 154 15.80 22.29 4.40
C ASN A 154 16.57 21.84 5.66
N ILE A 155 16.30 20.62 6.15
CA ILE A 155 16.92 20.06 7.36
C ILE A 155 18.13 19.19 6.97
N PRO A 156 19.27 19.27 7.69
CA PRO A 156 20.41 18.38 7.46
C PRO A 156 20.07 16.89 7.61
N GLN A 157 20.65 16.05 6.75
CA GLN A 157 20.38 14.60 6.71
C GLN A 157 20.57 13.88 8.06
N ALA A 158 21.58 14.28 8.84
CA ALA A 158 21.87 13.67 10.15
C ALA A 158 20.73 13.89 11.15
N THR A 159 20.18 15.11 11.19
CA THR A 159 19.04 15.46 12.03
C THR A 159 17.77 14.75 11.53
N LEU A 160 17.54 14.75 10.21
CA LEU A 160 16.39 14.10 9.61
C LEU A 160 16.33 12.59 9.92
N THR A 161 17.48 11.91 9.95
CA THR A 161 17.56 10.50 10.32
C THR A 161 17.19 10.25 11.79
N LYS A 162 17.53 11.18 12.71
CA LYS A 162 17.09 11.09 14.12
C LYS A 162 15.59 11.30 14.24
N ILE A 163 15.04 12.27 13.50
CA ILE A 163 13.60 12.58 13.47
C ILE A 163 12.80 11.36 12.97
N PHE A 164 13.22 10.73 11.87
CA PHE A 164 12.53 9.54 11.36
C PHE A 164 12.48 8.42 12.41
N LYS A 165 13.61 8.10 13.07
CA LYS A 165 13.62 7.10 14.14
C LYS A 165 12.69 7.44 15.30
N GLN A 166 12.64 8.72 15.69
CA GLN A 166 11.74 9.19 16.76
C GLN A 166 10.26 9.02 16.36
N LEU A 167 9.91 9.40 15.12
CA LEU A 167 8.54 9.29 14.59
C LEU A 167 8.12 7.84 14.36
N GLU A 168 9.03 6.96 13.93
CA GLU A 168 8.81 5.52 13.80
C GLU A 168 8.61 4.85 15.16
N THR A 169 9.43 5.22 16.16
CA THR A 169 9.32 4.68 17.53
C THR A 169 7.95 4.98 18.14
N ARG A 170 7.40 6.17 17.85
CA ARG A 170 6.05 6.58 18.27
C ARG A 170 4.93 6.04 17.36
N LYS A 171 5.26 5.27 16.32
CA LYS A 171 4.31 4.73 15.33
C LYS A 171 3.46 5.80 14.65
N LEU A 172 4.03 6.98 14.40
CA LEU A 172 3.34 8.05 13.66
C LEU A 172 3.52 7.90 12.14
N ILE A 173 4.70 7.42 11.74
CA ILE A 173 5.06 7.18 10.35
C ILE A 173 5.49 5.73 10.17
N LYS A 174 5.41 5.23 8.94
CA LYS A 174 5.96 3.94 8.54
C LYS A 174 6.75 4.05 7.23
N PRO A 175 7.84 3.28 7.09
CA PRO A 175 8.56 3.19 5.83
C PRO A 175 7.78 2.31 4.84
N ILE A 176 7.79 2.71 3.57
CA ILE A 176 7.22 1.96 2.45
C ILE A 176 8.33 1.65 1.45
N LYS A 177 8.26 0.45 0.87
CA LYS A 177 9.01 0.09 -0.32
C LYS A 177 8.11 0.29 -1.53
N ALA A 178 8.53 1.15 -2.46
CA ALA A 178 7.81 1.30 -3.72
C ALA A 178 8.25 0.21 -4.71
N VAL A 179 7.28 -0.40 -5.41
CA VAL A 179 7.55 -1.42 -6.44
C VAL A 179 8.28 -0.83 -7.65
N THR A 180 7.84 0.35 -8.10
CA THR A 180 8.44 1.05 -9.25
C THR A 180 9.84 1.59 -8.96
N ALA A 181 10.14 1.89 -7.69
CA ALA A 181 11.37 2.54 -7.28
C ALA A 181 12.01 1.83 -6.07
N LYS A 182 12.50 0.61 -6.29
CA LYS A 182 13.06 -0.28 -5.26
C LYS A 182 14.19 0.35 -4.42
N THR A 183 14.94 1.29 -4.98
CA THR A 183 16.06 1.97 -4.30
C THR A 183 15.62 3.17 -3.45
N LYS A 184 14.40 3.67 -3.64
CA LYS A 184 13.89 4.85 -2.93
C LYS A 184 13.22 4.43 -1.63
N LYS A 185 13.55 5.14 -0.55
CA LYS A 185 12.90 4.99 0.76
C LYS A 185 11.77 6.00 0.89
N LEU A 186 10.53 5.52 0.90
CA LEU A 186 9.36 6.39 1.04
C LEU A 186 8.83 6.29 2.47
N TYR A 187 8.25 7.38 2.95
CA TYR A 187 7.53 7.43 4.23
C TYR A 187 6.07 7.81 4.00
N MET A 188 5.19 7.22 4.82
CA MET A 188 3.78 7.60 4.93
C MET A 188 3.34 7.61 6.39
N LEU A 189 2.15 8.15 6.65
CA LEU A 189 1.44 8.00 7.91
C LEU A 189 1.17 6.53 8.25
N TYR A 190 1.21 6.22 9.54
CA TYR A 190 0.98 4.86 10.03
C TYR A 190 -0.43 4.35 9.71
N ASP A 191 -1.42 5.22 9.88
CA ASP A 191 -2.84 4.90 9.76
C ASP A 191 -3.31 4.72 8.30
N LEU A 192 -2.55 5.23 7.33
CA LEU A 192 -2.93 5.20 5.91
C LEU A 192 -2.53 3.89 5.22
N VAL A 193 -3.32 3.47 4.23
CA VAL A 193 -3.00 2.34 3.36
C VAL A 193 -2.32 2.86 2.09
N PRO A 194 -1.16 2.29 1.69
CA PRO A 194 -0.46 2.76 0.49
C PRO A 194 -1.31 2.54 -0.76
N ALA A 195 -1.21 3.47 -1.71
CA ALA A 195 -1.93 3.35 -2.97
C ALA A 195 -1.47 2.11 -3.78
N LYS A 196 -2.40 1.52 -4.56
CA LYS A 196 -2.12 0.37 -5.45
C LYS A 196 -0.97 0.66 -6.44
N GLU A 197 -0.80 1.91 -6.85
CA GLU A 197 0.30 2.34 -7.74
C GLU A 197 1.69 2.16 -7.11
N ILE A 198 1.78 2.29 -5.77
CA ILE A 198 3.04 2.15 -5.04
C ILE A 198 3.31 0.68 -4.69
N THR A 199 2.26 -0.06 -4.31
CA THR A 199 2.36 -1.48 -3.94
C THR A 199 2.31 -2.42 -5.14
N GLY A 200 1.93 -1.96 -6.33
CA GLY A 200 1.81 -2.77 -7.54
C GLY A 200 0.59 -3.69 -7.57
N GLY A 201 -0.35 -3.55 -6.63
CA GLY A 201 -1.54 -4.40 -6.55
C GLY A 201 -1.25 -5.79 -5.97
N PRO A 202 -2.13 -6.79 -6.21
CA PRO A 202 -2.01 -8.13 -5.62
C PRO A 202 -0.90 -8.99 -6.26
N TRP A 203 -0.24 -8.49 -7.29
CA TRP A 203 0.79 -9.20 -8.06
C TRP A 203 2.17 -9.18 -7.41
N TYR A 204 2.34 -8.41 -6.33
CA TYR A 204 3.61 -8.24 -5.65
C TYR A 204 3.54 -8.71 -4.20
N THR A 205 4.50 -9.52 -3.82
CA THR A 205 4.72 -9.99 -2.45
C THR A 205 6.05 -9.42 -1.96
N GLU A 206 6.01 -8.62 -0.90
CA GLU A 206 7.21 -7.99 -0.29
C GLU A 206 8.10 -7.13 -1.23
N GLY A 207 7.55 -6.70 -2.38
CA GLY A 207 8.26 -5.90 -3.38
C GLY A 207 8.87 -6.71 -4.53
N GLU A 208 8.62 -8.01 -4.56
CA GLU A 208 8.95 -8.91 -5.67
C GLU A 208 7.69 -9.32 -6.41
N PHE A 209 7.81 -9.52 -7.73
CA PHE A 209 6.69 -9.89 -8.57
C PHE A 209 6.47 -11.40 -8.50
N ASP A 210 5.24 -11.80 -8.18
CA ASP A 210 4.90 -13.18 -7.87
C ASP A 210 4.50 -13.95 -9.14
N HIS A 211 5.50 -14.41 -9.88
CA HIS A 211 5.30 -15.16 -11.12
C HIS A 211 4.60 -16.50 -10.90
N GLU A 212 4.88 -17.16 -9.78
CA GLU A 212 4.31 -18.48 -9.44
C GLU A 212 2.82 -18.35 -9.17
N PHE A 213 2.44 -17.38 -8.33
CA PHE A 213 1.04 -17.07 -8.06
C PHE A 213 0.26 -16.75 -9.34
N ILE A 214 0.81 -15.93 -10.23
CA ILE A 214 0.16 -15.59 -11.50
C ILE A 214 0.02 -16.82 -12.41
N ALA A 215 1.03 -17.69 -12.47
CA ALA A 215 0.98 -18.91 -13.26
C ALA A 215 -0.10 -19.88 -12.74
N GLU A 216 -0.24 -20.02 -11.42
CA GLU A 216 -1.30 -20.83 -10.80
C GLU A 216 -2.69 -20.29 -11.14
N LEU A 217 -2.90 -18.98 -11.01
CA LEU A 217 -4.18 -18.35 -11.35
C LEU A 217 -4.51 -18.52 -12.84
N ARG A 218 -3.52 -18.35 -13.72
CA ARG A 218 -3.68 -18.59 -15.16
C ARG A 218 -4.11 -20.02 -15.45
N ASN A 219 -3.45 -21.00 -14.84
CA ASN A 219 -3.80 -22.41 -14.97
C ASN A 219 -5.22 -22.69 -14.47
N PHE A 220 -5.60 -22.08 -13.34
CA PHE A 220 -6.96 -22.20 -12.81
C PHE A 220 -8.02 -21.62 -13.76
N ILE A 221 -7.77 -20.45 -14.35
CA ILE A 221 -8.68 -19.86 -15.34
C ILE A 221 -8.84 -20.78 -16.55
N ILE A 222 -7.74 -21.34 -17.07
CA ILE A 222 -7.79 -22.31 -18.17
C ILE A 222 -8.62 -23.54 -17.78
N MET A 223 -8.44 -24.09 -16.58
CA MET A 223 -9.23 -25.21 -16.08
C MET A 223 -10.72 -24.86 -15.98
N CYS A 224 -11.03 -23.67 -15.49
CA CYS A 224 -12.40 -23.15 -15.40
C CYS A 224 -13.06 -23.04 -16.77
N VAL A 225 -12.37 -22.41 -17.73
CA VAL A 225 -12.86 -22.27 -19.10
C VAL A 225 -13.08 -23.63 -19.75
N ARG A 226 -12.15 -24.58 -19.61
CA ARG A 226 -12.30 -25.94 -20.15
C ARG A 226 -13.47 -26.72 -19.53
N ARG A 227 -13.65 -26.65 -18.21
CA ARG A 227 -14.67 -27.41 -17.48
C ARG A 227 -16.08 -26.82 -17.63
N MET A 228 -16.18 -25.49 -17.70
CA MET A 228 -17.45 -24.79 -17.81
C MET A 228 -17.90 -24.59 -19.26
N ASN A 229 -16.98 -24.65 -20.23
CA ASN A 229 -17.32 -24.56 -21.65
C ASN A 229 -18.09 -25.80 -22.12
N ARG A 230 -19.41 -25.79 -21.91
CA ARG A 230 -20.38 -26.75 -22.48
C ARG A 230 -20.82 -26.33 -23.90
N GLY A 231 -19.89 -25.74 -24.67
CA GLY A 231 -20.15 -25.24 -26.02
C GLY A 231 -20.80 -23.85 -26.11
N LYS A 232 -21.03 -23.16 -24.99
CA LYS A 232 -21.63 -21.81 -24.95
C LYS A 232 -20.63 -20.69 -24.63
N GLY A 233 -19.37 -21.02 -24.31
CA GLY A 233 -18.39 -20.04 -23.81
C GLY A 233 -18.65 -19.64 -22.35
N VAL A 234 -17.68 -18.96 -21.76
CA VAL A 234 -17.64 -18.60 -20.33
C VAL A 234 -17.44 -17.10 -20.17
N SER A 235 -18.21 -16.45 -19.32
CA SER A 235 -18.05 -15.01 -19.02
C SER A 235 -17.03 -14.74 -17.91
N ILE A 236 -16.49 -13.51 -17.87
CA ILE A 236 -15.52 -13.09 -16.84
C ILE A 236 -16.15 -13.17 -15.44
N GLN A 237 -17.42 -12.81 -15.29
CA GLN A 237 -18.14 -12.87 -14.01
C GLN A 237 -18.23 -14.31 -13.49
N GLN A 238 -18.55 -15.26 -14.36
CA GLN A 238 -18.57 -16.67 -13.99
C GLN A 238 -17.19 -17.18 -13.57
N ILE A 239 -16.12 -16.68 -14.20
CA ILE A 239 -14.74 -17.02 -13.82
C ILE A 239 -14.43 -16.43 -12.44
N SER A 240 -14.74 -15.16 -12.19
CA SER A 240 -14.49 -14.52 -10.88
C SER A 240 -15.28 -15.19 -9.77
N ASP A 241 -16.56 -15.48 -9.98
CA ASP A 241 -17.40 -16.18 -9.01
C ASP A 241 -16.82 -17.56 -8.68
N LYS A 242 -16.29 -18.26 -9.69
CA LYS A 242 -15.68 -19.56 -9.48
C LYS A 242 -14.36 -19.49 -8.74
N MET A 243 -13.56 -18.45 -8.97
CA MET A 243 -12.33 -18.19 -8.21
C MET A 243 -12.64 -17.93 -6.73
N VAL A 244 -13.68 -17.15 -6.44
CA VAL A 244 -14.13 -16.89 -5.06
C VAL A 244 -14.63 -18.18 -4.39
N GLN A 245 -15.46 -18.97 -5.08
CA GLN A 245 -15.96 -20.26 -4.57
C GLN A 245 -14.86 -21.27 -4.28
N ALA A 246 -13.85 -21.34 -5.16
CA ALA A 246 -12.75 -22.28 -5.00
C ALA A 246 -11.67 -21.78 -4.02
N ASN A 247 -11.80 -20.54 -3.52
CA ASN A 247 -10.86 -19.89 -2.60
C ASN A 247 -9.39 -20.06 -3.02
N VAL A 248 -9.14 -19.85 -4.32
CA VAL A 248 -7.85 -20.18 -4.96
C VAL A 248 -6.72 -19.29 -4.45
N SER A 249 -7.03 -18.03 -4.13
CA SER A 249 -6.06 -17.05 -3.68
C SER A 249 -6.31 -16.64 -2.23
N ARG A 250 -5.22 -16.50 -1.46
CA ARG A 250 -5.26 -15.86 -0.14
C ARG A 250 -5.56 -14.36 -0.24
N VAL A 251 -5.24 -13.75 -1.38
CA VAL A 251 -5.47 -12.34 -1.68
C VAL A 251 -6.80 -12.20 -2.43
N GLN A 252 -7.65 -11.27 -2.01
CA GLN A 252 -8.91 -10.97 -2.69
C GLN A 252 -8.62 -10.29 -4.03
N LEU A 253 -8.97 -10.96 -5.13
CA LEU A 253 -8.82 -10.43 -6.48
C LEU A 253 -10.12 -9.75 -6.91
N SER A 254 -10.00 -8.53 -7.43
CA SER A 254 -11.08 -7.78 -8.05
C SER A 254 -11.35 -8.25 -9.49
N LEU A 255 -12.52 -7.93 -10.02
CA LEU A 255 -12.91 -8.25 -11.40
C LEU A 255 -11.89 -7.74 -12.43
N GLU A 256 -11.32 -6.56 -12.20
CA GLU A 256 -10.33 -5.96 -13.10
C GLU A 256 -9.02 -6.75 -13.13
N GLU A 257 -8.58 -7.28 -12.00
CA GLU A 257 -7.38 -8.12 -11.91
C GLU A 257 -7.60 -9.47 -12.62
N VAL A 258 -8.81 -10.05 -12.51
CA VAL A 258 -9.19 -11.25 -13.29
C VAL A 258 -9.25 -10.95 -14.79
N ARG A 259 -9.79 -9.79 -15.17
CA ARG A 259 -9.82 -9.33 -16.57
C ARG A 259 -8.41 -9.22 -17.14
N GLN A 260 -7.47 -8.64 -16.41
CA GLN A 260 -6.06 -8.57 -16.83
C GLN A 260 -5.47 -9.96 -17.07
N LEU A 261 -5.72 -10.93 -16.19
CA LEU A 261 -5.25 -12.30 -16.40
C LEU A 261 -5.86 -12.94 -17.66
N VAL A 262 -7.17 -12.80 -17.86
CA VAL A 262 -7.84 -13.32 -19.06
C VAL A 262 -7.27 -12.66 -20.32
N GLN A 263 -6.99 -11.36 -20.27
CA GLN A 263 -6.29 -10.66 -21.36
C GLN A 263 -4.93 -11.29 -21.64
N THR A 264 -4.10 -11.58 -20.63
CA THR A 264 -2.81 -12.25 -20.89
C THR A 264 -2.99 -13.61 -21.60
N LEU A 265 -4.04 -14.37 -21.25
CA LEU A 265 -4.35 -15.66 -21.87
C LEU A 265 -4.87 -15.55 -23.32
N LEU A 266 -5.57 -14.46 -23.64
CA LEU A 266 -5.97 -14.13 -25.02
C LEU A 266 -4.73 -13.81 -25.87
N HIS A 267 -3.81 -13.01 -25.34
CA HIS A 267 -2.57 -12.66 -26.05
C HIS A 267 -1.69 -13.89 -26.31
N ASP A 268 -1.66 -14.83 -25.36
CA ASP A 268 -0.93 -16.10 -25.50
C ASP A 268 -1.68 -17.13 -26.37
N TYR A 269 -2.83 -16.77 -26.96
CA TYR A 269 -3.66 -17.61 -27.82
C TYR A 269 -4.08 -18.94 -27.16
N VAL A 270 -4.21 -18.96 -25.83
CA VAL A 270 -4.68 -20.13 -25.08
C VAL A 270 -6.20 -20.16 -25.03
N ILE A 271 -6.81 -18.98 -25.08
CA ILE A 271 -8.25 -18.73 -25.03
C ILE A 271 -8.59 -17.82 -26.21
N GLU A 272 -9.76 -18.00 -26.80
CA GLU A 272 -10.33 -17.16 -27.85
C GLU A 272 -11.65 -16.55 -27.38
N GLU A 273 -11.95 -15.35 -27.88
CA GLU A 273 -13.26 -14.73 -27.73
C GLU A 273 -14.18 -15.23 -28.84
N ARG A 274 -15.28 -15.90 -28.48
CA ARG A 274 -16.22 -16.49 -29.46
C ARG A 274 -17.33 -15.54 -29.88
N GLY A 275 -17.58 -14.50 -29.10
CA GLY A 275 -18.63 -13.53 -29.33
C GLY A 275 -19.08 -12.86 -28.05
N VAL A 276 -20.05 -11.97 -28.20
CA VAL A 276 -20.62 -11.16 -27.12
C VAL A 276 -22.02 -11.71 -26.82
N THR A 277 -22.35 -11.85 -25.54
CA THR A 277 -23.70 -12.20 -25.07
C THR A 277 -24.65 -11.03 -25.34
N ASP A 278 -25.96 -11.25 -25.34
CA ASP A 278 -26.98 -10.19 -25.45
C ASP A 278 -26.79 -9.06 -24.41
N ASP A 279 -26.14 -9.38 -23.27
CA ASP A 279 -25.78 -8.44 -22.19
C ASP A 279 -24.48 -7.64 -22.44
N GLY A 280 -23.85 -7.76 -23.62
CA GLY A 280 -22.59 -7.07 -23.93
C GLY A 280 -21.34 -7.72 -23.32
N MET A 281 -21.45 -8.92 -22.74
CA MET A 281 -20.35 -9.62 -22.08
C MET A 281 -19.63 -10.59 -23.02
N ALA A 282 -18.29 -10.46 -23.12
CA ALA A 282 -17.44 -11.34 -23.91
C ALA A 282 -17.44 -12.78 -23.39
N LEU A 283 -17.58 -13.74 -24.31
CA LEU A 283 -17.58 -15.18 -24.04
C LEU A 283 -16.26 -15.81 -24.47
N PHE A 284 -15.61 -16.44 -23.50
CA PHE A 284 -14.30 -17.06 -23.66
C PHE A 284 -14.40 -18.57 -23.86
N VAL A 285 -13.65 -19.09 -24.83
CA VAL A 285 -13.59 -20.50 -25.21
C VAL A 285 -12.12 -20.90 -25.31
N PRO A 286 -11.73 -22.13 -24.93
CA PRO A 286 -10.35 -22.57 -25.15
C PRO A 286 -10.01 -22.54 -26.64
N ALA A 287 -8.84 -22.00 -26.97
CA ALA A 287 -8.40 -21.91 -28.36
C ALA A 287 -8.32 -23.29 -29.01
N LYS A 288 -8.66 -23.36 -30.30
CA LYS A 288 -8.48 -24.61 -31.06
C LYS A 288 -6.99 -24.78 -31.32
N LYS A 289 -6.43 -25.93 -30.94
CA LYS A 289 -5.08 -26.27 -31.41
C LYS A 289 -5.14 -26.35 -32.93
N ILE A 290 -4.43 -25.45 -33.61
CA ILE A 290 -4.15 -25.58 -35.03
C ILE A 290 -3.15 -26.74 -35.15
N THR A 291 -3.65 -27.98 -35.11
CA THR A 291 -2.88 -29.13 -35.60
C THR A 291 -3.01 -29.11 -37.11
N THR A 292 -2.25 -28.26 -37.79
CA THR A 292 -1.89 -28.56 -39.18
C THR A 292 -0.77 -29.59 -39.15
N MET A 293 -1.11 -30.85 -38.90
CA MET A 293 -0.50 -31.85 -39.74
C MET A 293 -1.36 -31.85 -41.00
N CYS A 294 -0.93 -31.08 -41.99
CA CYS A 294 -1.35 -31.42 -43.34
C CYS A 294 -0.82 -32.84 -43.57
N GLU A 295 -1.67 -33.86 -43.49
CA GLU A 295 -1.56 -35.05 -44.34
C GLU A 295 -1.92 -34.64 -45.78
N PHE A 296 -1.29 -33.57 -46.27
CA PHE A 296 -1.31 -33.21 -47.67
C PHE A 296 0.14 -33.40 -48.11
N GLY A 297 0.49 -34.65 -48.36
CA GLY A 297 1.75 -34.94 -49.02
C GLY A 297 1.72 -34.30 -50.39
N TRP A 298 2.78 -33.60 -50.79
CA TRP A 298 2.88 -33.05 -52.15
C TRP A 298 2.72 -34.13 -53.24
N TRP A 299 2.88 -35.39 -52.87
CA TRP A 299 2.61 -36.57 -53.70
C TRP A 299 1.13 -36.75 -54.09
N ASP A 300 0.15 -36.31 -53.28
CA ASP A 300 -1.29 -36.42 -53.63
C ASP A 300 -1.67 -35.55 -54.84
N VAL A 301 -0.89 -34.50 -55.12
CA VAL A 301 -1.07 -33.63 -56.29
C VAL A 301 -0.41 -34.21 -57.55
N CYS A 302 0.65 -35.01 -57.40
CA CYS A 302 1.41 -35.55 -58.53
C CYS A 302 0.86 -36.88 -59.09
N VAL A 303 -0.03 -37.59 -58.40
CA VAL A 303 -0.45 -38.95 -58.81
C VAL A 303 -1.61 -38.97 -59.83
N ARG A 304 -2.28 -37.84 -60.11
CA ARG A 304 -3.46 -37.84 -61.02
C ARG A 304 -3.18 -37.62 -62.51
N THR A 305 -1.93 -37.51 -62.95
CA THR A 305 -1.64 -37.31 -64.38
C THR A 305 -0.32 -37.92 -64.83
N PHE A 306 -0.14 -39.24 -64.73
CA PHE A 306 0.82 -39.97 -65.58
C PHE A 306 0.40 -41.45 -65.69
N ILE A 307 -0.70 -41.71 -66.40
CA ILE A 307 -0.90 -43.00 -67.09
C ILE A 307 -0.45 -42.76 -68.52
N LEU A 308 0.85 -42.95 -68.79
CA LEU A 308 1.39 -43.16 -70.14
C LEU A 308 2.64 -44.02 -70.01
N GLY A 309 2.55 -45.25 -70.52
CA GLY A 309 3.69 -46.15 -70.70
C GLY A 309 3.95 -47.06 -69.50
N GLY A 310 3.38 -48.27 -69.53
CA GLY A 310 3.57 -49.28 -68.50
C GLY A 310 5.04 -49.56 -68.19
N LEU A 311 5.41 -49.30 -66.94
CA LEU A 311 6.53 -49.91 -66.23
C LEU A 311 6.24 -49.71 -64.73
N ASP A 312 5.93 -50.81 -64.05
CA ASP A 312 5.67 -50.85 -62.61
C ASP A 312 7.00 -50.75 -61.87
N LEU A 313 7.23 -49.63 -61.19
CA LEU A 313 8.41 -49.35 -60.36
C LEU A 313 8.09 -49.44 -58.86
N ARG A 314 7.15 -50.32 -58.46
CA ARG A 314 7.02 -50.77 -57.06
C ARG A 314 8.10 -51.77 -56.67
N MET A 315 9.38 -51.38 -56.74
CA MET A 315 10.44 -52.11 -56.04
C MET A 315 11.68 -51.24 -55.89
N MET A 316 11.61 -50.21 -55.05
CA MET A 316 12.76 -49.71 -54.31
C MET A 316 12.23 -48.77 -53.22
N TRP A 317 12.95 -48.70 -52.10
CA TRP A 317 12.63 -47.99 -50.85
C TRP A 317 11.82 -48.80 -49.83
N CYS A 318 12.48 -49.82 -49.25
CA CYS A 318 12.53 -49.95 -47.79
C CYS A 318 13.52 -48.93 -47.25
#